data_AF-A0A7I7T3F3-F1
#
_entry.id   AF-A0A7I7T3F3-F1
#
_cell.length_a   1.000
_cell.length_b   1.000
_cell.length_c   1.000
_cell.angle_alpha   90.00
_cell.angle_beta   90.00
_cell.angle_gamma   90.00
#
_symmetry.space_group_name_H-M   'P 1'
#
loop_
_entity.id
_entity.type
_entity.pdbx_description
1 polymer ?
#
loop_
_entity_poly.entity_id
_entity_poly.type
_entity_poly.pdbx_seq_one_letter_code
_entity_poly.pdbx_strand_id
1 'polypeptide(L)'
;MGVDVGSPMVMSVVALGGRPEWVTASPSAWAYTLVVGAAFVVSVIWCAVYAVRQRDALPLVMLAGGLISMGLEPAVDTLGKVWYAHDNPWVVYVGMGVPQPAFLLMGYSLFWGGAVYIASRLVGNGLSIYKVFAAVFVMDLIVEYLGVSVLGVGLYYDFSPLKLLGFPLWWAFVNAAAAVVGVWLVLTLEDRLTGWRRAAFLVTPATAFGTTHAACAWPVWLALHSDAPQWAGYVAAAYAIAMSFGLTAFVASELRTRQAARPDGIVVAEGQRADR
;
A
#
# COMPACT_ATOMS: atom_id res chain seq x y z
N MET A 1 41.11 -8.95 44.66
CA MET A 1 41.00 -9.16 43.19
C MET A 1 39.54 -9.36 42.87
N GLY A 2 38.84 -8.28 42.56
CA GLY A 2 37.43 -8.34 42.15
C GLY A 2 37.38 -8.70 40.67
N VAL A 3 36.65 -9.76 40.34
CA VAL A 3 36.36 -10.16 38.97
C VAL A 3 35.36 -9.15 38.44
N ASP A 4 35.79 -8.33 37.48
CA ASP A 4 34.96 -7.42 36.73
C ASP A 4 34.05 -8.26 35.83
N VAL A 5 32.83 -8.54 36.31
CA VAL A 5 31.82 -9.26 35.55
C VAL A 5 31.27 -8.28 34.54
N GLY A 6 31.90 -8.26 33.36
CA GLY A 6 31.54 -7.41 32.24
C GLY A 6 30.02 -7.35 32.09
N SER A 7 29.49 -6.13 32.13
CA SER A 7 28.09 -5.85 31.82
C SER A 7 27.71 -6.60 30.54
N PRO A 8 26.53 -7.23 30.47
CA PRO A 8 26.12 -7.89 29.25
C PRO A 8 26.18 -6.85 28.14
N MET A 9 27.06 -7.07 27.17
CA MET A 9 27.03 -6.34 25.91
C MET A 9 25.61 -6.52 25.41
N VAL A 10 24.79 -5.48 25.58
CA VAL A 10 23.53 -5.36 24.87
C VAL A 10 23.98 -5.43 23.43
N MET A 11 23.79 -6.60 22.81
CA MET A 11 23.92 -6.72 21.37
C MET A 11 22.95 -5.68 20.83
N SER A 12 23.51 -4.55 20.39
CA SER A 12 22.86 -3.61 19.52
C SER A 12 22.44 -4.46 18.33
N VAL A 13 21.18 -4.91 18.34
CA VAL A 13 20.49 -5.27 17.10
C VAL A 13 20.79 -4.10 16.20
N VAL A 14 21.66 -4.32 15.20
CA VAL A 14 22.19 -3.32 14.26
C VAL A 14 21.29 -2.09 14.30
N ALA A 15 21.69 -1.09 15.09
CA ALA A 15 20.86 0.08 15.31
C ALA A 15 20.44 0.57 13.92
N LEU A 16 19.13 0.75 13.71
CA LEU A 16 18.47 1.00 12.43
C LEU A 16 18.87 2.35 11.76
N GLY A 17 20.17 2.65 11.73
CA GLY A 17 20.75 3.93 11.36
C GLY A 17 20.42 5.04 12.35
N GLY A 18 21.18 6.13 12.27
CA GLY A 18 20.72 7.42 12.79
C GLY A 18 19.54 7.90 11.94
N ARG A 19 18.50 8.43 12.57
CA ARG A 19 17.30 8.95 11.91
C ARG A 19 17.36 10.47 11.81
N PRO A 20 16.84 11.07 10.73
CA PRO A 20 16.91 12.51 10.52
C PRO A 20 15.88 13.23 11.41
N GLU A 21 16.29 13.59 12.64
CA GLU A 21 15.44 14.35 13.58
C GLU A 21 15.22 15.82 13.19
N TRP A 22 15.95 16.31 12.19
CA TRP A 22 15.92 17.71 11.73
C TRP A 22 14.75 18.04 10.80
N VAL A 23 13.93 17.04 10.42
CA VAL A 23 12.82 17.24 9.47
C VAL A 23 11.60 17.80 10.21
N THR A 24 11.14 18.98 9.77
CA THR A 24 9.95 19.65 10.31
C THR A 24 9.06 20.13 9.17
N ALA A 25 7.74 20.04 9.33
CA ALA A 25 6.77 20.37 8.29
C ALA A 25 5.60 21.23 8.78
N SER A 26 5.49 21.62 10.05
CA SER A 26 4.44 22.55 10.48
C SER A 26 4.59 23.90 9.74
N PRO A 27 3.54 24.42 9.05
CA PRO A 27 2.12 24.10 9.16
C PRO A 27 1.54 23.08 8.15
N SER A 28 2.31 22.65 7.15
CA SER A 28 1.83 21.73 6.10
C SER A 28 1.37 20.38 6.66
N ALA A 29 2.03 19.89 7.72
CA ALA A 29 1.65 18.68 8.44
C ALA A 29 0.21 18.72 8.98
N TRP A 30 -0.19 19.87 9.54
CA TRP A 30 -1.56 20.07 10.03
C TRP A 30 -2.56 20.09 8.88
N ALA A 31 -2.28 20.86 7.83
CA ALA A 31 -3.16 20.93 6.65
C ALA A 31 -3.35 19.54 6.03
N TYR A 32 -2.26 18.79 5.86
CA TYR A 32 -2.30 17.44 5.32
C TYR A 32 -3.14 16.50 6.18
N THR A 33 -2.92 16.52 7.50
CA THR A 33 -3.68 15.70 8.46
C THR A 33 -5.17 16.00 8.44
N LEU A 34 -5.55 17.28 8.39
CA LEU A 34 -6.95 17.69 8.37
C LEU A 34 -7.63 17.34 7.05
N VAL A 35 -6.96 17.50 5.91
CA VAL A 35 -7.50 17.14 4.59
C VAL A 35 -7.73 15.64 4.49
N VAL A 36 -6.72 14.83 4.86
CA VAL A 36 -6.84 13.36 4.86
C VAL A 36 -7.91 12.91 5.87
N GLY A 37 -7.96 13.54 7.04
CA GLY A 37 -8.97 13.25 8.05
C GLY A 37 -10.39 13.57 7.62
N ALA A 38 -10.61 14.71 6.96
CA ALA A 38 -11.91 15.05 6.38
C ALA A 38 -12.33 14.03 5.32
N ALA A 39 -11.42 13.65 4.41
CA ALA A 39 -11.69 12.62 3.40
C ALA A 39 -12.01 11.25 4.02
N PHE A 40 -11.33 10.89 5.11
CA PHE A 40 -11.59 9.67 5.86
C PHE A 40 -12.98 9.69 6.52
N VAL A 41 -13.34 10.76 7.22
CA VAL A 41 -14.67 10.90 7.85
C VAL A 41 -15.78 10.83 6.79
N VAL A 42 -15.64 11.53 5.67
CA VAL A 42 -16.60 11.47 4.56
C VAL A 42 -16.72 10.03 4.03
N SER A 43 -15.62 9.33 3.87
CA SER A 43 -15.61 7.94 3.38
C SER A 43 -16.25 6.97 4.37
N VAL A 44 -16.02 7.13 5.68
CA VAL A 44 -16.67 6.34 6.73
C VAL A 44 -18.19 6.57 6.72
N ILE A 45 -18.63 7.83 6.66
CA ILE A 45 -20.06 8.17 6.59
C ILE A 45 -20.69 7.57 5.33
N TRP A 46 -20.04 7.72 4.17
CA TRP A 46 -20.52 7.15 2.92
C TRP A 46 -20.61 5.62 2.99
N CYS A 47 -19.59 4.95 3.53
CA CYS A 47 -19.59 3.48 3.69
C CYS A 47 -20.67 3.02 4.66
N ALA A 48 -20.92 3.75 5.75
CA ALA A 48 -21.99 3.43 6.70
C ALA A 48 -23.38 3.58 6.06
N VAL A 49 -23.61 4.67 5.32
CA VAL A 49 -24.86 4.88 4.57
C VAL A 49 -25.04 3.81 3.49
N TYR A 50 -23.97 3.47 2.76
CA TYR A 50 -23.97 2.40 1.77
C TYR A 50 -24.31 1.06 2.42
N ALA A 51 -23.69 0.74 3.56
CA ALA A 51 -23.92 -0.51 4.27
C ALA A 51 -25.37 -0.68 4.72
N VAL A 52 -26.01 0.40 5.18
CA VAL A 52 -27.43 0.37 5.56
C VAL A 52 -28.34 0.25 4.32
N ARG A 53 -28.08 1.04 3.27
CA ARG A 53 -28.94 1.09 2.07
C ARG A 53 -28.85 -0.16 1.21
N GLN A 54 -27.65 -0.69 1.03
CA GLN A 54 -27.37 -1.86 0.18
C GLN A 54 -27.31 -3.17 0.96
N ARG A 55 -27.42 -3.11 2.30
CA ARG A 55 -27.22 -4.26 3.19
C ARG A 55 -25.88 -4.98 2.96
N ASP A 56 -24.86 -4.20 2.58
CA ASP A 56 -23.50 -4.71 2.38
C ASP A 56 -22.48 -3.88 3.18
N ALA A 57 -21.99 -4.47 4.28
CA ALA A 57 -20.98 -3.86 5.14
C ALA A 57 -19.55 -3.99 4.60
N LEU A 58 -19.31 -4.71 3.49
CA LEU A 58 -17.98 -4.93 2.95
C LEU A 58 -17.14 -3.66 2.74
N PRO A 59 -17.63 -2.54 2.19
CA PRO A 59 -16.81 -1.32 2.08
C PRO A 59 -16.33 -0.81 3.44
N LEU A 60 -17.16 -0.91 4.48
CA LEU A 60 -16.78 -0.51 5.84
C LEU A 60 -15.75 -1.49 6.43
N VAL A 61 -15.90 -2.79 6.20
CA VAL A 61 -14.93 -3.81 6.59
C VAL A 61 -13.59 -3.58 5.89
N MET A 62 -13.60 -3.22 4.61
CA MET A 62 -12.38 -2.90 3.86
C MET A 62 -11.71 -1.63 4.39
N LEU A 63 -12.46 -0.56 4.70
CA LEU A 63 -11.90 0.63 5.35
C LEU A 63 -11.24 0.27 6.69
N ALA A 64 -11.91 -0.52 7.52
CA ALA A 64 -11.35 -0.98 8.78
C ALA A 64 -10.10 -1.85 8.58
N GLY A 65 -10.08 -2.70 7.55
CA GLY A 65 -8.90 -3.48 7.20
C GLY A 65 -7.71 -2.64 6.74
N GLY A 66 -7.95 -1.51 6.08
CA GLY A 66 -6.89 -0.56 5.74
C GLY A 66 -6.31 0.13 6.98
N LEU A 67 -7.10 0.38 8.04
CA LEU A 67 -6.54 0.85 9.32
C LEU A 67 -5.58 -0.19 9.92
N ILE A 68 -5.94 -1.48 9.83
CA ILE A 68 -5.11 -2.58 10.32
C ILE A 68 -3.81 -2.70 9.52
N SER A 69 -3.83 -2.43 8.21
CA SER A 69 -2.62 -2.52 7.38
C SER A 69 -1.56 -1.49 7.75
N MET A 70 -1.91 -0.39 8.42
CA MET A 70 -0.92 0.54 8.98
C MET A 70 0.01 -0.15 10.00
N GLY A 71 -0.41 -1.25 10.63
CA GLY A 71 0.47 -2.00 11.53
C GLY A 71 1.75 -2.55 10.86
N LEU A 72 1.76 -2.67 9.53
CA LEU A 72 2.92 -3.09 8.75
C LEU A 72 3.82 -1.92 8.33
N GLU A 73 3.30 -0.70 8.39
CA GLU A 73 3.98 0.50 7.91
C GLU A 73 5.34 0.72 8.59
N PRO A 74 5.50 0.62 9.93
CA PRO A 74 6.80 0.88 10.54
C PRO A 74 7.92 -0.07 10.09
N ALA A 75 7.56 -1.30 9.71
CA ALA A 75 8.52 -2.24 9.13
C ALA A 75 8.94 -1.79 7.74
N VAL A 76 7.98 -1.38 6.92
CA VAL A 76 8.21 -0.90 5.57
C VAL A 76 8.96 0.44 5.58
N ASP A 77 8.62 1.38 6.47
CA ASP A 77 9.32 2.63 6.69
C ASP A 77 10.79 2.41 7.04
N THR A 78 11.02 1.53 8.01
CA THR A 78 12.37 1.19 8.46
C THR A 78 13.18 0.57 7.32
N LEU A 79 12.60 -0.40 6.62
CA LEU A 79 13.27 -1.11 5.53
C LEU A 79 13.45 -0.24 4.26
N GLY A 80 12.57 0.73 4.06
CA GLY A 80 12.57 1.68 2.96
C GLY A 80 13.35 2.98 3.23
N LYS A 81 13.85 3.15 4.46
CA LYS A 81 14.47 4.39 4.95
C LYS A 81 13.54 5.61 4.80
N VAL A 82 12.29 5.44 5.22
CA VAL A 82 11.29 6.51 5.31
C VAL A 82 11.32 7.11 6.70
N TRP A 83 11.18 8.43 6.77
CA TRP A 83 11.06 9.15 8.02
C TRP A 83 10.03 10.27 7.91
N TYR A 84 9.23 10.46 8.95
CA TYR A 84 8.23 11.52 9.01
C TYR A 84 8.75 12.73 9.78
N ALA A 85 8.29 13.92 9.41
CA ALA A 85 8.62 15.14 10.12
C ALA A 85 8.29 15.02 11.62
N HIS A 86 9.22 15.43 12.48
CA HIS A 86 9.13 15.22 13.93
C HIS A 86 7.97 16.02 14.56
N ASP A 87 7.57 17.12 13.93
CA ASP A 87 6.47 17.99 14.36
C ASP A 87 5.12 17.62 13.70
N ASN A 88 5.01 16.44 13.09
CA ASN A 88 3.73 15.95 12.60
C ASN A 88 2.72 15.82 13.76
N PRO A 89 1.49 16.32 13.60
CA PRO A 89 0.49 16.26 14.65
C PRO A 89 -0.07 14.85 14.80
N TRP A 90 -0.57 14.57 16.01
CA TRP A 90 -1.32 13.35 16.34
C TRP A 90 -0.59 12.06 15.97
N VAL A 91 0.57 11.82 16.58
CA VAL A 91 1.22 10.51 16.53
C VAL A 91 0.32 9.47 17.21
N VAL A 92 -0.08 8.45 16.44
CA VAL A 92 -0.99 7.39 16.91
C VAL A 92 -0.22 6.35 17.72
N TYR A 93 0.94 5.95 17.21
CA TYR A 93 1.86 5.05 17.90
C TYR A 93 3.29 5.21 17.36
N VAL A 94 4.26 4.61 18.02
CA VAL A 94 5.66 4.53 17.56
C VAL A 94 6.01 3.07 17.34
N GLY A 95 6.22 2.66 16.09
CA GLY A 95 6.57 1.30 15.71
C GLY A 95 7.99 1.24 15.18
N MET A 96 8.81 0.28 15.63
CA MET A 96 10.23 0.20 15.25
C MET A 96 10.98 1.55 15.41
N GLY A 97 10.56 2.37 16.38
CA GLY A 97 11.05 3.72 16.64
C GLY A 97 10.61 4.81 15.65
N VAL A 98 9.81 4.50 14.63
CA VAL A 98 9.27 5.47 13.67
C VAL A 98 7.93 5.99 14.22
N PRO A 99 7.77 7.30 14.46
CA PRO A 99 6.47 7.85 14.84
C PRO A 99 5.50 7.74 13.67
N GLN A 100 4.27 7.30 13.94
CA GLN A 100 3.23 7.08 12.94
C GLN A 100 2.14 8.14 13.09
N PRO A 101 2.12 9.21 12.27
CA PRO A 101 1.12 10.27 12.35
C PRO A 101 -0.29 9.77 12.01
N ALA A 102 -1.33 10.44 12.51
CA ALA A 102 -2.71 10.06 12.25
C ALA A 102 -3.09 10.09 10.77
N PHE A 103 -2.47 10.98 9.97
CA PHE A 103 -2.74 11.04 8.54
C PHE A 103 -2.34 9.75 7.81
N LEU A 104 -1.30 9.05 8.28
CA LEU A 104 -0.92 7.73 7.76
C LEU A 104 -2.07 6.75 7.98
N LEU A 105 -2.61 6.69 9.19
CA LEU A 105 -3.68 5.76 9.55
C LEU A 105 -4.91 5.94 8.66
N MET A 106 -5.31 7.20 8.52
CA MET A 106 -6.45 7.59 7.72
C MET A 106 -6.18 7.37 6.23
N GLY A 107 -4.98 7.69 5.75
CA GLY A 107 -4.53 7.45 4.38
C GLY A 107 -4.51 5.96 4.02
N TYR A 108 -3.98 5.12 4.92
CA TYR A 108 -3.95 3.66 4.79
C TYR A 108 -5.37 3.07 4.65
N SER A 109 -6.31 3.55 5.47
CA SER A 109 -7.72 3.15 5.36
C SER A 109 -8.32 3.53 4.00
N LEU A 110 -8.09 4.76 3.55
CA LEU A 110 -8.60 5.26 2.27
C LEU A 110 -7.98 4.51 1.09
N PHE A 111 -6.67 4.28 1.11
CA PHE A 111 -5.92 3.73 -0.01
C PHE A 111 -6.01 2.20 -0.07
N TRP A 112 -5.55 1.50 0.98
CA TRP A 112 -5.51 0.03 0.98
C TRP A 112 -6.87 -0.62 1.23
N GLY A 113 -7.78 0.09 1.89
CA GLY A 113 -9.16 -0.35 2.11
C GLY A 113 -10.11 0.15 1.03
N GLY A 114 -10.40 1.45 1.07
CA GLY A 114 -11.43 2.10 0.26
C GLY A 114 -11.15 2.03 -1.25
N ALA A 115 -9.97 2.45 -1.69
CA ALA A 115 -9.62 2.48 -3.11
C ALA A 115 -9.55 1.07 -3.70
N VAL A 116 -9.01 0.09 -2.96
CA VAL A 116 -9.02 -1.33 -3.37
C VAL A 116 -10.45 -1.87 -3.49
N TYR A 117 -11.34 -1.55 -2.56
CA TYR A 117 -12.76 -1.94 -2.67
C TYR A 117 -13.40 -1.35 -3.94
N ILE A 118 -13.24 -0.04 -4.18
CA ILE A 118 -13.78 0.63 -5.37
C ILE A 118 -13.20 0.01 -6.65
N ALA A 119 -11.87 -0.16 -6.70
CA ALA A 119 -11.19 -0.78 -7.83
C ALA A 119 -11.68 -2.21 -8.09
N SER A 120 -11.99 -2.98 -7.04
CA SER A 120 -12.58 -4.32 -7.21
C SER A 120 -13.94 -4.27 -7.91
N ARG A 121 -14.81 -3.30 -7.56
CA ARG A 121 -16.09 -3.13 -8.25
C ARG A 121 -15.90 -2.72 -9.71
N LEU A 122 -14.97 -1.80 -9.98
CA LEU A 122 -14.67 -1.35 -11.33
C LEU A 122 -14.14 -2.49 -12.21
N VAL A 123 -13.22 -3.31 -11.68
CA VAL A 123 -12.69 -4.48 -12.39
C VAL A 123 -13.76 -5.55 -12.56
N GLY A 124 -14.60 -5.78 -11.56
CA GLY A 124 -15.77 -6.65 -11.66
C GLY A 124 -16.74 -6.22 -12.78
N ASN A 125 -16.82 -4.92 -13.06
CA ASN A 125 -17.61 -4.32 -14.14
C ASN A 125 -16.83 -4.19 -15.47
N GLY A 126 -15.67 -4.84 -15.62
CA GLY A 126 -14.92 -4.90 -16.87
C GLY A 126 -13.76 -3.90 -17.01
N LEU A 127 -13.43 -3.13 -15.98
CA LEU A 127 -12.20 -2.33 -16.00
C LEU A 127 -10.98 -3.26 -16.03
N SER A 128 -10.04 -2.97 -16.93
CA SER A 128 -8.78 -3.70 -16.98
C SER A 128 -7.97 -3.51 -15.68
N ILE A 129 -7.43 -4.61 -15.15
CA ILE A 129 -6.56 -4.57 -13.97
C ILE A 129 -5.29 -3.72 -14.20
N TYR A 130 -4.82 -3.62 -15.45
CA TYR A 130 -3.70 -2.74 -15.80
C TYR A 130 -4.05 -1.26 -15.65
N LYS A 131 -5.34 -0.88 -15.78
CA LYS A 131 -5.79 0.48 -15.50
C LYS A 131 -5.80 0.76 -14.00
N VAL A 132 -6.10 -0.25 -13.17
CA VAL A 132 -5.94 -0.13 -11.70
C VAL A 132 -4.47 0.09 -11.37
N PHE A 133 -3.58 -0.75 -11.91
CA PHE A 133 -2.14 -0.58 -11.73
C PHE A 133 -1.68 0.83 -12.10
N ALA A 134 -2.03 1.31 -13.30
CA ALA A 134 -1.63 2.64 -13.77
C ALA A 134 -2.23 3.77 -12.92
N ALA A 135 -3.50 3.67 -12.54
CA ALA A 135 -4.17 4.68 -11.73
C ALA A 135 -3.54 4.78 -10.33
N VAL A 136 -3.24 3.64 -9.71
CA VAL A 136 -2.60 3.58 -8.39
C VAL A 136 -1.16 4.08 -8.48
N PHE A 137 -0.40 3.68 -9.49
CA PHE A 137 0.95 4.20 -9.74
C PHE A 137 0.97 5.73 -9.85
N VAL A 138 0.09 6.30 -10.68
CA VAL A 138 0.01 7.75 -10.86
C VAL A 138 -0.44 8.45 -9.58
N MET A 139 -1.44 7.89 -8.88
CA MET A 139 -1.88 8.44 -7.61
C MET A 139 -0.75 8.45 -6.59
N ASP A 140 0.02 7.36 -6.51
CA ASP A 140 1.10 7.19 -5.54
C ASP A 140 2.18 8.25 -5.77
N LEU A 141 2.58 8.46 -7.03
CA LEU A 141 3.47 9.55 -7.38
C LEU A 141 2.93 10.90 -6.92
N ILE A 142 1.66 11.21 -7.16
CA ILE A 142 1.07 12.49 -6.76
C ILE A 142 1.12 12.66 -5.24
N VAL A 143 0.68 11.64 -4.50
CA VAL A 143 0.60 11.68 -3.03
C VAL A 143 1.97 11.76 -2.40
N GLU A 144 2.92 10.95 -2.85
CA GLU A 144 4.28 10.88 -2.33
C GLU A 144 5.10 12.10 -2.72
N TYR A 145 5.03 12.58 -3.96
CA TYR A 145 5.69 13.84 -4.33
C TYR A 145 5.11 15.03 -3.58
N LEU A 146 3.78 15.10 -3.44
CA LEU A 146 3.14 16.13 -2.64
C LEU A 146 3.61 16.06 -1.18
N GLY A 147 3.58 14.87 -0.58
CA GLY A 147 3.98 14.68 0.81
C GLY A 147 5.45 14.98 1.06
N VAL A 148 6.35 14.35 0.30
CA VAL A 148 7.80 14.41 0.51
C VAL A 148 8.41 15.67 -0.05
N SER A 149 8.09 16.04 -1.29
CA SER A 149 8.83 17.10 -2.01
C SER A 149 8.24 18.48 -1.86
N VAL A 150 6.92 18.57 -1.68
CA VAL A 150 6.21 19.84 -1.66
C VAL A 150 5.84 20.25 -0.23
N LEU A 151 5.30 19.31 0.55
CA LEU A 151 4.85 19.58 1.92
C LEU A 151 5.92 19.26 2.96
N GLY A 152 6.87 18.37 2.68
CA GLY A 152 7.93 17.99 3.61
C GLY A 152 7.46 17.16 4.81
N VAL A 153 6.26 16.55 4.75
CA VAL A 153 5.66 15.79 5.86
C VAL A 153 6.37 14.46 6.11
N GLY A 154 7.19 14.01 5.17
CA GLY A 154 8.12 12.90 5.32
C GLY A 154 9.24 12.99 4.28
N LEU A 155 10.20 12.07 4.36
CA LEU A 155 11.26 11.92 3.37
C LEU A 155 11.83 10.51 3.33
N TYR A 156 12.48 10.20 2.21
CA TYR A 156 13.31 9.01 2.05
C TYR A 156 14.78 9.40 2.30
N TYR A 157 15.37 8.97 3.41
CA TYR A 157 16.74 9.34 3.78
C TYR A 157 17.78 8.41 3.14
N ASP A 158 19.04 8.85 3.17
CA ASP A 158 20.17 8.20 2.52
C ASP A 158 19.97 7.95 1.01
N PHE A 159 20.79 7.03 0.50
CA PHE A 159 20.66 6.42 -0.81
C PHE A 159 19.38 5.60 -0.90
N SER A 160 18.64 5.81 -1.98
CA SER A 160 17.60 4.90 -2.45
C SER A 160 17.67 4.87 -3.99
N PRO A 161 17.63 3.69 -4.62
CA PRO A 161 17.74 3.59 -6.08
C PRO A 161 16.55 4.28 -6.75
N LEU A 162 16.77 4.86 -7.93
CA LEU A 162 15.73 5.57 -8.69
C LEU A 162 15.00 6.68 -7.90
N LYS A 163 15.65 7.26 -6.89
CA LYS A 163 15.14 8.41 -6.13
C LYS A 163 15.17 9.66 -7.00
N LEU A 164 14.00 10.06 -7.47
CA LEU A 164 13.75 11.27 -8.25
C LEU A 164 12.97 12.22 -7.38
N LEU A 165 13.36 13.51 -7.32
CA LEU A 165 12.69 14.52 -6.49
C LEU A 165 12.33 13.98 -5.09
N GLY A 166 13.28 13.36 -4.38
CA GLY A 166 13.04 12.85 -3.02
C GLY A 166 12.25 11.54 -2.89
N PHE A 167 11.60 11.02 -3.93
CA PHE A 167 10.81 9.79 -3.90
C PHE A 167 11.44 8.65 -4.74
N PRO A 168 11.57 7.41 -4.22
CA PRO A 168 12.07 6.28 -4.99
C PRO A 168 11.01 5.74 -5.96
N LEU A 169 11.24 5.91 -7.26
CA LEU A 169 10.25 5.57 -8.28
C LEU A 169 9.84 4.07 -8.26
N TRP A 170 10.74 3.18 -7.85
CA TRP A 170 10.46 1.74 -7.76
C TRP A 170 9.35 1.43 -6.74
N TRP A 171 9.18 2.27 -5.71
CA TRP A 171 8.19 2.11 -4.66
C TRP A 171 6.76 2.18 -5.21
N ALA A 172 6.50 3.13 -6.11
CA ALA A 172 5.19 3.27 -6.75
C ALA A 172 4.79 2.04 -7.58
N PHE A 173 5.76 1.33 -8.18
CA PHE A 173 5.47 0.06 -8.86
C PHE A 173 5.05 -1.04 -7.86
N VAL A 174 5.67 -1.09 -6.68
CA VAL A 174 5.31 -2.04 -5.62
C VAL A 174 3.93 -1.71 -5.07
N ASN A 175 3.63 -0.44 -4.78
CA ASN A 175 2.33 -0.01 -4.32
C ASN A 175 1.21 -0.31 -5.33
N ALA A 176 1.46 -0.04 -6.61
CA ALA A 176 0.53 -0.39 -7.69
C ALA A 176 0.26 -1.90 -7.77
N ALA A 177 1.29 -2.74 -7.65
CA ALA A 177 1.12 -4.19 -7.61
C ALA A 177 0.36 -4.64 -6.35
N ALA A 178 0.59 -4.03 -5.19
CA ALA A 178 -0.10 -4.36 -3.95
C ALA A 178 -1.61 -4.08 -4.05
N ALA A 179 -2.00 -2.96 -4.69
CA ALA A 179 -3.40 -2.67 -4.94
C ALA A 179 -4.04 -3.68 -5.92
N VAL A 180 -3.30 -4.11 -6.94
CA VAL A 180 -3.73 -5.17 -7.87
C VAL A 180 -3.95 -6.50 -7.13
N VAL A 181 -3.04 -6.90 -6.26
CA VAL A 181 -3.18 -8.09 -5.41
C VAL A 181 -4.37 -7.94 -4.47
N GLY A 182 -4.59 -6.76 -3.88
CA GLY A 182 -5.76 -6.47 -3.06
C GLY A 182 -7.07 -6.66 -3.81
N VAL A 183 -7.18 -6.10 -5.02
CA VAL A 183 -8.34 -6.28 -5.90
C VAL A 183 -8.57 -7.75 -6.21
N TRP A 184 -7.51 -8.48 -6.55
CA TRP A 184 -7.59 -9.91 -6.81
C TRP A 184 -8.09 -10.69 -5.61
N LEU A 185 -7.58 -10.42 -4.40
CA LEU A 185 -8.04 -11.08 -3.17
C LEU A 185 -9.53 -10.81 -2.93
N VAL A 186 -9.98 -9.56 -3.09
CA VAL A 186 -11.40 -9.20 -2.95
C VAL A 186 -12.26 -10.01 -3.92
N LEU A 187 -11.95 -9.97 -5.21
CA LEU A 187 -12.70 -10.68 -6.25
C LEU A 187 -12.63 -12.20 -6.11
N THR A 188 -11.55 -12.74 -5.56
CA THR A 188 -11.39 -14.19 -5.33
C THR A 188 -12.25 -14.69 -4.19
N LEU A 189 -12.31 -13.91 -3.11
CA LEU A 189 -12.85 -14.35 -1.83
C LEU A 189 -14.31 -13.97 -1.65
N GLU A 190 -14.81 -12.96 -2.37
CA GLU A 190 -16.16 -12.44 -2.15
C GLU A 190 -17.25 -13.48 -2.40
N ASP A 191 -17.13 -14.29 -3.46
CA ASP A 191 -18.09 -15.37 -3.75
C ASP A 191 -17.99 -16.54 -2.76
N ARG A 192 -16.92 -16.61 -1.96
CA ARG A 192 -16.62 -17.74 -1.03
C ARG A 192 -16.90 -17.40 0.43
N LEU A 193 -16.84 -16.12 0.79
CA LEU A 193 -16.98 -15.63 2.15
C LEU A 193 -18.33 -14.95 2.32
N THR A 194 -19.24 -15.61 3.05
CA THR A 194 -20.59 -15.10 3.31
C THR A 194 -20.85 -14.93 4.82
N GLY A 195 -21.82 -14.07 5.16
CA GLY A 195 -22.17 -13.77 6.54
C GLY A 195 -20.97 -13.29 7.37
N TRP A 196 -20.79 -13.85 8.56
CA TRP A 196 -19.69 -13.49 9.47
C TRP A 196 -18.29 -13.77 8.89
N ARG A 197 -18.16 -14.72 7.94
CA ARG A 197 -16.87 -15.04 7.31
C ARG A 197 -16.31 -13.89 6.49
N ARG A 198 -17.16 -12.93 6.09
CA ARG A 198 -16.72 -11.66 5.47
C ARG A 198 -15.83 -10.83 6.41
N ALA A 199 -15.79 -11.12 7.71
CA ALA A 199 -14.83 -10.50 8.62
C ALA A 199 -13.36 -10.78 8.22
N ALA A 200 -13.07 -11.85 7.47
CA ALA A 200 -11.72 -12.09 6.96
C ALA A 200 -11.23 -10.99 6.00
N PHE A 201 -12.12 -10.17 5.43
CA PHE A 201 -11.71 -8.99 4.66
C PHE A 201 -11.01 -7.91 5.50
N LEU A 202 -11.10 -7.96 6.83
CA LEU A 202 -10.33 -7.09 7.73
C LEU A 202 -8.82 -7.26 7.54
N VAL A 203 -8.35 -8.47 7.23
CA VAL A 203 -6.91 -8.72 7.05
C VAL A 203 -6.48 -8.65 5.58
N THR A 204 -7.41 -8.53 4.65
CA THR A 204 -7.12 -8.52 3.21
C THR A 204 -6.21 -7.35 2.81
N PRO A 205 -6.44 -6.09 3.23
CA PRO A 205 -5.53 -4.98 2.93
C PRO A 205 -4.11 -5.23 3.44
N ALA A 206 -3.96 -5.67 4.70
CA ALA A 206 -2.67 -5.96 5.30
C ALA A 206 -1.94 -7.11 4.58
N THR A 207 -2.70 -8.14 4.18
CA THR A 207 -2.16 -9.27 3.42
C THR A 207 -1.65 -8.83 2.06
N ALA A 208 -2.46 -8.08 1.30
CA ALA A 208 -2.08 -7.57 -0.01
C ALA A 208 -0.84 -6.68 0.06
N PHE A 209 -0.82 -5.75 1.01
CA PHE A 209 0.30 -4.84 1.24
C PHE A 209 1.57 -5.61 1.62
N GLY A 210 1.53 -6.38 2.71
CA GLY A 210 2.69 -7.06 3.26
C GLY A 210 3.28 -8.11 2.33
N THR A 211 2.44 -8.95 1.71
CA THR A 211 2.93 -10.01 0.81
C THR A 211 3.55 -9.45 -0.46
N THR A 212 2.96 -8.38 -1.03
CA THR A 212 3.49 -7.77 -2.25
C THR A 212 4.81 -7.05 -1.97
N HIS A 213 4.90 -6.32 -0.86
CA HIS A 213 6.16 -5.70 -0.47
C HIS A 213 7.24 -6.75 -0.17
N ALA A 214 6.90 -7.82 0.56
CA ALA A 214 7.84 -8.91 0.80
C ALA A 214 8.31 -9.60 -0.50
N ALA A 215 7.45 -9.74 -1.51
CA ALA A 215 7.81 -10.37 -2.78
C ALA A 215 8.63 -9.47 -3.71
N CYS A 216 8.29 -8.18 -3.79
CA CYS A 216 8.88 -7.23 -4.73
C CYS A 216 10.05 -6.44 -4.13
N ALA A 217 9.93 -5.95 -2.90
CA ALA A 217 10.84 -4.94 -2.34
C ALA A 217 12.03 -5.53 -1.56
N TRP A 218 11.98 -6.82 -1.20
CA TRP A 218 13.02 -7.43 -0.36
C TRP A 218 14.45 -7.27 -0.87
N PRO A 219 14.77 -7.33 -2.19
CA PRO A 219 16.16 -7.13 -2.63
C PRO A 219 16.59 -5.68 -2.48
N VAL A 220 15.66 -4.72 -2.61
CA VAL A 220 15.97 -3.31 -2.41
C VAL A 220 16.27 -3.08 -0.95
N TRP A 221 15.40 -3.56 -0.05
CA TRP A 221 15.63 -3.46 1.39
C TRP A 221 16.94 -4.11 1.83
N LEU A 222 17.30 -5.26 1.25
CA LEU A 222 18.58 -5.92 1.49
C LEU A 222 19.75 -5.05 1.01
N ALA A 223 19.67 -4.48 -0.19
CA ALA A 223 20.69 -3.58 -0.71
C ALA A 223 20.84 -2.30 0.15
N LEU A 224 19.74 -1.75 0.67
CA LEU A 224 19.74 -0.56 1.53
C LEU A 224 20.37 -0.78 2.92
N HIS A 225 20.38 -2.03 3.38
CA HIS A 225 20.86 -2.44 4.71
C HIS A 225 22.10 -3.34 4.67
N SER A 226 22.84 -3.33 3.56
CA SER A 226 24.08 -4.08 3.41
C SER A 226 25.26 -3.15 3.07
N ASP A 227 26.46 -3.70 3.10
CA ASP A 227 27.68 -3.08 2.60
C ASP A 227 27.82 -3.22 1.06
N ALA A 228 26.77 -3.67 0.37
CA ALA A 228 26.76 -3.80 -1.07
C ALA A 228 26.96 -2.44 -1.75
N PRO A 229 27.69 -2.39 -2.89
CA PRO A 229 27.85 -1.17 -3.65
C PRO A 229 26.50 -0.68 -4.21
N GLN A 230 26.34 0.64 -4.35
CA GLN A 230 25.08 1.28 -4.75
C GLN A 230 24.48 0.72 -6.06
N TRP A 231 25.30 0.24 -6.99
CA TRP A 231 24.82 -0.37 -8.24
C TRP A 231 23.91 -1.59 -7.98
N ALA A 232 24.14 -2.34 -6.90
CA ALA A 232 23.29 -3.45 -6.50
C ALA A 232 21.86 -2.99 -6.16
N GLY A 233 21.71 -1.79 -5.59
CA GLY A 233 20.41 -1.16 -5.35
C GLY A 233 19.63 -0.91 -6.65
N TYR A 234 20.29 -0.52 -7.74
CA TYR A 234 19.63 -0.33 -9.04
C TYR A 234 19.19 -1.66 -9.67
N VAL A 235 19.99 -2.72 -9.52
CA VAL A 235 19.60 -4.08 -9.95
C VAL A 235 18.40 -4.58 -9.14
N ALA A 236 18.42 -4.36 -7.82
CA ALA A 236 17.30 -4.68 -6.95
C ALA A 236 16.03 -3.90 -7.30
N ALA A 237 16.14 -2.62 -7.66
CA ALA A 237 15.01 -1.82 -8.12
C ALA A 237 14.44 -2.33 -9.44
N ALA A 238 15.30 -2.75 -10.38
CA ALA A 238 14.86 -3.38 -11.63
C ALA A 238 14.11 -4.69 -11.36
N TYR A 239 14.57 -5.51 -10.40
CA TYR A 239 13.82 -6.68 -9.92
C TYR A 239 12.45 -6.28 -9.37
N ALA A 240 12.38 -5.27 -8.48
CA ALA A 240 11.13 -4.87 -7.86
C ALA A 240 10.09 -4.44 -8.91
N ILE A 241 10.51 -3.66 -9.91
CA ILE A 241 9.67 -3.25 -11.04
C ILE A 241 9.21 -4.46 -11.86
N ALA A 242 10.14 -5.36 -12.21
CA ALA A 242 9.82 -6.55 -12.99
C ALA A 242 8.84 -7.47 -12.25
N MET A 243 9.05 -7.66 -10.94
CA MET A 243 8.18 -8.48 -10.10
C MET A 243 6.78 -7.86 -9.96
N SER A 244 6.68 -6.53 -9.83
CA SER A 244 5.40 -5.82 -9.82
C SER A 244 4.60 -6.01 -11.11
N PHE A 245 5.26 -5.93 -12.28
CA PHE A 245 4.62 -6.27 -13.55
C PHE A 245 4.26 -7.75 -13.64
N GLY A 246 5.13 -8.64 -13.16
CA GLY A 246 4.89 -10.08 -13.12
C GLY A 246 3.65 -10.46 -12.30
N LEU A 247 3.51 -9.90 -11.09
CA LEU A 247 2.33 -10.08 -10.25
C LEU A 247 1.07 -9.53 -10.92
N THR A 248 1.17 -8.37 -11.57
CA THR A 248 0.05 -7.78 -12.29
C THR A 248 -0.40 -8.64 -13.47
N ALA A 249 0.55 -9.18 -14.24
CA ALA A 249 0.29 -10.08 -15.35
C ALA A 249 -0.29 -11.42 -14.87
N PHE A 250 0.21 -11.96 -13.75
CA PHE A 250 -0.33 -13.13 -13.09
C PHE A 250 -1.80 -12.92 -12.70
N VAL A 251 -2.11 -11.84 -11.99
CA VAL A 251 -3.49 -11.49 -11.61
C VAL A 251 -4.37 -11.31 -12.84
N ALA A 252 -3.89 -10.63 -13.88
CA ALA A 252 -4.63 -10.47 -15.13
C ALA A 252 -4.95 -11.82 -15.78
N SER A 253 -4.03 -12.78 -15.74
CA SER A 253 -4.23 -14.14 -16.23
C SER A 253 -5.28 -14.90 -15.42
N GLU A 254 -5.16 -14.86 -14.09
CA GLU A 254 -6.12 -15.50 -13.17
C GLU A 254 -7.54 -14.97 -13.37
N LEU A 255 -7.71 -13.65 -13.49
CA LEU A 255 -9.01 -13.03 -13.70
C LEU A 255 -9.62 -13.41 -15.06
N ARG A 256 -8.82 -13.50 -16.13
CA ARG A 256 -9.30 -13.99 -17.44
C ARG A 256 -9.76 -15.44 -17.38
N THR A 257 -9.00 -16.32 -16.74
CA THR A 257 -9.37 -17.73 -16.59
C THR A 257 -10.70 -17.88 -15.84
N ARG A 258 -10.92 -17.06 -14.80
CA ARG A 258 -12.19 -17.06 -14.06
C ARG A 258 -13.37 -16.54 -14.87
N GLN A 259 -13.15 -15.52 -15.69
CA GLN A 259 -14.20 -15.01 -16.60
C GLN A 259 -14.58 -16.08 -17.63
N ALA A 260 -13.60 -16.79 -18.20
CA ALA A 260 -13.84 -17.87 -19.14
C ALA A 260 -14.54 -19.10 -18.52
N ALA A 261 -14.33 -19.35 -17.22
CA ALA A 261 -14.95 -20.46 -16.51
C ALA A 261 -16.39 -20.19 -16.03
N ARG A 262 -16.90 -18.95 -16.11
CA ARG A 262 -18.30 -18.64 -15.77
C ARG A 262 -19.21 -19.10 -16.94
N PRO A 263 -20.16 -20.03 -16.73
CA PRO A 263 -20.97 -20.63 -17.82
C PRO A 263 -21.89 -19.66 -18.57
N ASP A 264 -22.10 -18.44 -18.07
CA ASP A 264 -23.03 -17.47 -18.65
C ASP A 264 -22.26 -16.28 -19.25
N GLY A 265 -21.70 -16.50 -20.44
CA GLY A 265 -21.08 -15.48 -21.28
C GLY A 265 -21.80 -15.42 -22.62
N ILE A 266 -22.83 -14.58 -22.69
CA ILE A 266 -23.58 -14.16 -23.86
C ILE A 266 -22.78 -14.31 -25.16
N VAL A 267 -23.25 -15.21 -26.02
CA VAL A 267 -22.99 -15.16 -27.47
C VAL A 267 -23.44 -13.77 -27.91
N VAL A 268 -22.48 -12.87 -28.16
CA VAL A 268 -22.74 -11.68 -28.97
C VAL A 268 -23.10 -12.22 -30.33
N ALA A 269 -24.41 -12.33 -30.60
CA ALA A 269 -24.91 -12.73 -31.90
C ALA A 269 -24.34 -11.76 -32.93
N GLU A 270 -23.39 -12.27 -33.71
CA GLU A 270 -22.94 -11.64 -34.94
C GLU A 270 -24.15 -11.25 -35.77
N GLY A 271 -24.11 -10.02 -36.25
CA GLY A 271 -25.22 -9.41 -36.97
C GLY A 271 -25.65 -10.25 -38.16
N GLN A 272 -26.86 -10.77 -38.10
CA GLN A 272 -27.63 -11.00 -39.31
C GLN A 272 -28.23 -9.66 -39.77
N ARG A 273 -27.42 -8.89 -40.50
CA ARG A 273 -27.94 -8.18 -41.66
C ARG A 273 -28.05 -9.21 -42.78
N ALA A 274 -29.28 -9.58 -43.13
CA ALA A 274 -29.62 -10.01 -44.48
C ALA A 274 -31.11 -9.74 -44.70
N ASP A 275 -31.36 -8.74 -45.53
CA ASP A 275 -32.51 -8.57 -46.41
C ASP A 275 -33.46 -9.76 -46.53
N ARG A 276 -34.74 -9.56 -46.17
CA ARG A 276 -35.93 -9.65 -47.05
C ARG A 276 -37.21 -9.71 -46.22
#